data_AF-A0A4Q3B007-F1
#
_entry.id   AF-A0A4Q3B007-F1
#
_cell.length_a   1.000
_cell.length_b   1.000
_cell.length_c   1.000
_cell.angle_alpha   90.00
_cell.angle_beta   90.00
_cell.angle_gamma   90.00
#
_symmetry.space_group_name_H-M   'P 1'
#
loop_
_entity.id
_entity.type
_entity.pdbx_description
1 polymer ?
#
loop_
_entity_poly.entity_id
_entity_poly.type
_entity_poly.pdbx_seq_one_letter_code
_entity_poly.pdbx_strand_id
1 'polypeptide(L)'
;SYGTLLSDIRFLKDYRFNYIFLDESQLIKNPDSQRYKAVRMLQSRNKVVMTGTPIENNTFDLYGQLSFACPGLFGSKQQFADLYSTPIDQFKDSKRAEELQKKIRPFILRRTKEQVAKELPDKTEIVLYCEMGEEQREVYEANKKEIQDFILGKQEDELPKSSMHVLKSITTLRQICNSAALLADGKSYLQASSKIDVLMEQIESKAGKHKILVFSQFVTMLDLIKKQLENRRIKYAYLTGQTRKREEAVNSFQQNADIPVFLISLKAGGTGLNLTEADYVYLVDPWWNPAVENQAIDRAYRIGQHKNVMAVRLICPDTIEEKIMKLQATKKDLVKDLIQTDGSLFKHLTKKELLGLLS
;
A
#
# COMPACT_ATOMS: atom_id res chain seq x y z
N SER A 1 -16.21 -4.72 13.08
CA SER A 1 -15.13 -4.05 12.32
C SER A 1 -14.86 -2.67 12.91
N TYR A 2 -13.79 -1.97 12.52
CA TYR A 2 -13.57 -0.58 12.96
C TYR A 2 -14.70 0.39 12.55
N GLY A 3 -15.37 0.13 11.42
CA GLY A 3 -16.55 0.90 10.99
C GLY A 3 -17.73 0.70 11.94
N THR A 4 -18.06 -0.56 12.26
CA THR A 4 -19.12 -0.89 13.24
C THR A 4 -18.82 -0.29 14.61
N LEU A 5 -17.55 -0.33 15.04
CA LEU A 5 -17.13 0.32 16.29
C LEU A 5 -17.48 1.81 16.30
N LEU A 6 -17.24 2.53 15.20
CA LEU A 6 -17.58 3.95 15.11
C LEU A 6 -19.09 4.18 15.21
N SER A 7 -19.88 3.37 14.52
CA SER A 7 -21.35 3.45 14.53
C SER A 7 -21.93 3.17 15.93
N ASP A 8 -21.37 2.17 16.62
CA ASP A 8 -21.96 1.61 17.84
C ASP A 8 -21.23 2.04 19.12
N ILE A 9 -20.26 2.96 19.03
CA ILE A 9 -19.45 3.37 20.18
C ILE A 9 -20.29 3.92 21.34
N ARG A 10 -21.46 4.49 21.01
CA ARG A 10 -22.43 4.99 22.00
C ARG A 10 -22.85 3.92 22.99
N PHE A 11 -22.94 2.66 22.56
CA PHE A 11 -23.29 1.52 23.40
C PHE A 11 -22.04 0.81 23.94
N LEU A 12 -21.02 0.63 23.08
CA LEU A 12 -19.84 -0.16 23.42
C LEU A 12 -18.95 0.49 24.49
N LYS A 13 -18.99 1.82 24.64
CA LYS A 13 -18.21 2.55 25.66
C LYS A 13 -18.62 2.23 27.11
N ASP A 14 -19.87 1.82 27.30
CA ASP A 14 -20.44 1.55 28.62
C ASP A 14 -20.29 0.07 29.03
N TYR A 15 -19.93 -0.79 28.07
CA TYR A 15 -19.65 -2.20 28.32
C TYR A 15 -18.20 -2.42 28.74
N ARG A 16 -17.99 -3.22 29.79
CA ARG A 16 -16.65 -3.53 30.31
C ARG A 16 -16.18 -4.90 29.81
N PHE A 17 -15.24 -4.88 28.87
CA PHE A 17 -14.63 -6.09 28.32
C PHE A 17 -13.51 -6.64 29.23
N ASN A 18 -13.28 -7.95 29.19
CA ASN A 18 -12.09 -8.53 29.81
C ASN A 18 -10.83 -8.27 28.97
N TYR A 19 -10.94 -8.43 27.66
CA TYR A 19 -9.88 -8.25 26.68
C TYR A 19 -10.37 -7.43 25.49
N ILE A 20 -9.48 -6.62 24.92
CA ILE A 20 -9.66 -6.03 23.59
C ILE A 20 -8.44 -6.41 22.76
N PHE A 21 -8.70 -7.03 21.61
CA PHE A 21 -7.72 -7.29 20.57
C PHE A 21 -8.00 -6.34 19.41
N LEU A 22 -7.02 -5.51 19.08
CA LEU A 22 -7.06 -4.68 17.87
C LEU A 22 -6.19 -5.33 16.82
N ASP A 23 -6.82 -5.95 15.84
CA ASP A 23 -6.15 -6.42 14.64
C ASP A 23 -5.92 -5.27 13.65
N GLU A 24 -4.85 -5.35 12.87
CA GLU A 24 -4.36 -4.29 11.98
C GLU A 24 -4.34 -2.91 12.67
N SER A 25 -3.68 -2.82 13.83
CA SER A 25 -3.67 -1.64 14.71
C SER A 25 -3.08 -0.37 14.08
N GLN A 26 -2.40 -0.46 12.93
CA GLN A 26 -2.04 0.70 12.12
C GLN A 26 -3.28 1.57 11.75
N LEU A 27 -4.49 1.00 11.75
CA LEU A 27 -5.73 1.74 11.50
C LEU A 27 -6.06 2.79 12.59
N ILE A 28 -5.39 2.75 13.73
CA ILE A 28 -5.51 3.72 14.83
C ILE A 28 -4.21 4.50 15.08
N LYS A 29 -3.25 4.48 14.16
CA LYS A 29 -1.96 5.17 14.31
C LYS A 29 -2.07 6.68 14.54
N ASN A 30 -3.12 7.32 13.99
CA ASN A 30 -3.38 8.75 14.15
C ASN A 30 -4.28 9.03 15.39
N PRO A 31 -3.78 9.68 16.45
CA PRO A 31 -4.53 10.01 17.66
C PRO A 31 -5.70 10.98 17.46
N ASP A 32 -5.67 11.77 16.38
CA ASP A 32 -6.72 12.74 16.09
C ASP A 32 -7.88 12.12 15.28
N SER A 33 -7.70 10.89 14.77
CA SER A 33 -8.70 10.16 14.01
C SER A 33 -9.92 9.75 14.85
N GLN A 34 -11.09 9.68 14.21
CA GLN A 34 -12.32 9.18 14.87
C GLN A 34 -12.15 7.74 15.37
N ARG A 35 -11.43 6.88 14.61
CA ARG A 35 -11.19 5.48 14.99
C ARG A 35 -10.41 5.37 16.28
N TYR A 36 -9.30 6.11 16.39
CA TYR A 36 -8.52 6.13 17.62
C TYR A 36 -9.37 6.63 18.78
N LYS A 37 -10.08 7.75 18.62
CA LYS A 37 -10.94 8.32 19.66
C LYS A 37 -12.00 7.32 20.14
N ALA A 38 -12.66 6.61 19.23
CA ALA A 38 -13.65 5.59 19.58
C ALA A 38 -13.02 4.40 20.31
N VAL A 39 -11.90 3.85 19.81
CA VAL A 39 -11.19 2.76 20.49
C VAL A 39 -10.76 3.15 21.90
N ARG A 40 -10.34 4.40 22.12
CA ARG A 40 -9.95 4.92 23.44
C ARG A 40 -11.10 5.00 24.43
N MET A 41 -12.36 4.99 23.98
CA MET A 41 -13.54 4.99 24.84
C MET A 41 -13.92 3.59 25.34
N LEU A 42 -13.36 2.53 24.73
CA LEU A 42 -13.64 1.16 25.16
C LEU A 42 -13.00 0.87 26.53
N GLN A 43 -13.76 0.17 27.38
CA GLN A 43 -13.30 -0.23 28.70
C GLN A 43 -12.83 -1.69 28.68
N SER A 44 -11.57 -1.94 29.08
CA SER A 44 -11.09 -3.30 29.30
C SER A 44 -10.02 -3.41 30.38
N ARG A 45 -9.88 -4.61 30.95
CA ARG A 45 -8.76 -4.96 31.83
C ARG A 45 -7.46 -5.19 31.05
N ASN A 46 -7.56 -5.89 29.92
CA ASN A 46 -6.42 -6.26 29.09
C ASN A 46 -6.60 -5.69 27.67
N LYS A 47 -5.48 -5.29 27.05
CA LYS A 47 -5.44 -4.71 25.70
C LYS A 47 -4.26 -5.28 24.93
N VAL A 48 -4.54 -5.78 23.73
CA VAL A 48 -3.54 -6.32 22.81
C VAL A 48 -3.73 -5.65 21.47
N VAL A 49 -2.64 -5.20 20.88
CA VAL A 49 -2.61 -4.62 19.53
C VAL A 49 -1.77 -5.52 18.64
N MET A 50 -2.26 -5.79 17.43
CA MET A 50 -1.64 -6.67 16.46
C MET A 50 -1.51 -5.94 15.13
N THR A 51 -0.32 -5.98 14.55
CA THR A 51 -0.03 -5.37 13.26
C THR A 51 1.22 -5.99 12.66
N GLY A 52 1.22 -6.16 11.34
CA GLY A 52 2.44 -6.50 10.60
C GLY A 52 3.38 -5.30 10.42
N THR A 53 2.86 -4.09 10.55
CA THR A 53 3.51 -2.82 10.18
C THR A 53 3.37 -1.79 11.32
N PRO A 54 4.02 -2.01 12.48
CA PRO A 54 3.85 -1.14 13.65
C PRO A 54 4.31 0.31 13.44
N ILE A 55 5.17 0.54 12.45
CA ILE A 55 5.57 1.87 12.01
C ILE A 55 5.39 1.86 10.49
N GLU A 56 4.39 2.60 10.01
CA GLU A 56 4.21 2.82 8.57
C GLU A 56 4.86 4.13 8.16
N ASN A 57 4.60 5.18 8.93
CA ASN A 57 4.83 6.56 8.55
C ASN A 57 5.96 7.17 9.35
N ASN A 58 5.95 7.13 10.67
CA ASN A 58 6.99 7.76 11.45
C ASN A 58 6.94 7.23 12.87
N THR A 59 7.88 7.66 13.69
CA THR A 59 7.96 7.21 15.07
C THR A 59 6.66 7.50 15.84
N PHE A 60 5.88 8.51 15.43
CA PHE A 60 4.56 8.84 16.01
C PHE A 60 3.51 7.73 15.84
N ASP A 61 3.62 6.86 14.85
CA ASP A 61 2.68 5.72 14.69
C ASP A 61 2.68 4.78 15.90
N LEU A 62 3.82 4.68 16.59
CA LEU A 62 3.95 3.92 17.84
C LEU A 62 3.10 4.52 18.96
N TYR A 63 2.99 5.85 19.01
CA TYR A 63 2.21 6.52 20.04
C TYR A 63 0.74 6.13 19.94
N GLY A 64 0.14 6.16 18.75
CA GLY A 64 -1.26 5.78 18.56
C GLY A 64 -1.56 4.36 19.07
N GLN A 65 -0.69 3.41 18.77
CA GLN A 65 -0.91 2.01 19.11
C GLN A 65 -0.60 1.70 20.58
N LEU A 66 0.56 2.13 21.07
CA LEU A 66 1.00 1.84 22.43
C LEU A 66 0.30 2.70 23.48
N SER A 67 -0.16 3.91 23.16
CA SER A 67 -0.96 4.69 24.10
C SER A 67 -2.35 4.07 24.36
N PHE A 68 -2.85 3.25 23.43
CA PHE A 68 -4.02 2.40 23.66
C PHE A 68 -3.66 1.16 24.48
N ALA A 69 -2.65 0.39 24.05
CA ALA A 69 -2.26 -0.88 24.67
C ALA A 69 -1.72 -0.70 26.09
N CYS A 70 -0.90 0.33 26.30
CA CYS A 70 -0.19 0.67 27.54
C CYS A 70 -0.44 2.15 27.91
N PRO A 71 -1.65 2.50 28.40
CA PRO A 71 -1.97 3.88 28.78
C PRO A 71 -0.97 4.42 29.81
N GLY A 72 -0.45 5.62 29.58
CA GLY A 72 0.51 6.29 30.49
C GLY A 72 1.99 6.07 30.15
N LEU A 73 2.34 5.12 29.28
CA LEU A 73 3.74 4.82 28.92
C LEU A 73 4.52 6.03 28.38
N PHE A 74 3.84 6.89 27.62
CA PHE A 74 4.44 8.00 26.89
C PHE A 74 4.00 9.40 27.34
N GLY A 75 3.13 9.50 28.34
CA GLY A 75 2.51 10.78 28.70
C GLY A 75 1.60 11.31 27.60
N SER A 76 1.69 12.62 27.32
CA SER A 76 0.86 13.29 26.32
C SER A 76 1.40 13.12 24.89
N LYS A 77 0.53 13.38 23.90
CA LYS A 77 0.93 13.33 22.48
C LYS A 77 2.04 14.32 22.15
N GLN A 78 2.02 15.49 22.78
CA GLN A 78 3.02 16.54 22.60
C GLN A 78 4.36 16.12 23.20
N GLN A 79 4.34 15.57 24.42
CA GLN A 79 5.55 15.07 25.07
C GLN A 79 6.23 13.98 24.25
N PHE A 80 5.46 13.04 23.69
CA PHE A 80 6.03 12.01 22.82
C PHE A 80 6.63 12.60 21.52
N ALA A 81 5.95 13.57 20.91
CA ALA A 81 6.45 14.24 19.71
C ALA A 81 7.78 14.94 20.00
N ASP A 82 7.85 15.74 21.06
CA ASP A 82 9.03 16.54 21.40
C ASP A 82 10.21 15.68 21.88
N LEU A 83 9.94 14.60 22.62
CA LEU A 83 10.97 13.76 23.21
C LEU A 83 11.52 12.70 22.25
N TYR A 84 10.66 12.14 21.39
CA TYR A 84 11.03 11.02 20.53
C TYR A 84 10.78 11.32 19.05
N SER A 85 9.54 11.63 18.64
CA SER A 85 9.22 11.68 17.20
C SER A 85 10.03 12.73 16.45
N THR A 86 10.00 14.00 16.87
CA THR A 86 10.72 15.08 16.21
C THR A 86 12.24 14.86 16.23
N PRO A 87 12.89 14.54 17.38
CA PRO A 87 14.31 14.18 17.42
C PRO A 87 14.71 13.04 16.48
N ILE A 88 13.93 11.96 16.45
CA ILE A 88 14.27 10.76 15.68
C ILE A 88 13.97 10.97 14.19
N ASP A 89 12.80 11.48 13.86
CA ASP A 89 12.31 11.54 12.48
C ASP A 89 13.01 12.68 11.71
N GLN A 90 13.12 13.88 12.31
CA GLN A 90 13.69 15.07 11.65
C GLN A 90 15.21 15.19 11.86
N PHE A 91 15.68 15.00 13.09
CA PHE A 91 17.08 15.23 13.44
C PHE A 91 17.93 13.95 13.44
N LYS A 92 17.33 12.79 13.14
CA LYS A 92 18.01 11.48 13.07
C LYS A 92 18.77 11.13 14.36
N ASP A 93 18.22 11.53 15.51
CA ASP A 93 18.83 11.28 16.82
C ASP A 93 18.77 9.78 17.18
N SER A 94 19.91 9.10 17.01
CA SER A 94 20.05 7.67 17.31
C SER A 94 19.94 7.38 18.81
N LYS A 95 20.35 8.29 19.70
CA LYS A 95 20.25 8.09 21.15
C LYS A 95 18.80 8.05 21.60
N ARG A 96 17.97 8.95 21.07
CA ARG A 96 16.52 8.93 21.32
C ARG A 96 15.84 7.69 20.75
N ALA A 97 16.28 7.23 19.58
CA ALA A 97 15.77 5.99 18.99
C ALA A 97 16.08 4.76 19.88
N GLU A 98 17.30 4.65 20.39
CA GLU A 98 17.69 3.58 21.32
C GLU A 98 16.94 3.65 22.66
N GLU A 99 16.77 4.86 23.20
CA GLU A 99 16.02 5.08 24.44
C GLU A 99 14.57 4.62 24.28
N LEU A 100 13.91 5.03 23.18
CA LEU A 100 12.57 4.61 22.85
C LEU A 100 12.49 3.09 22.68
N GLN A 101 13.43 2.48 21.96
CA GLN A 101 13.48 1.03 21.74
C GLN A 101 13.58 0.27 23.07
N LYS A 102 14.47 0.70 23.98
CA LYS A 102 14.61 0.09 25.32
C LYS A 102 13.32 0.21 26.12
N LYS A 103 12.63 1.37 26.04
CA LYS A 103 11.38 1.64 26.75
C LYS A 103 10.21 0.79 26.27
N ILE A 104 10.09 0.55 24.97
CA ILE A 104 8.98 -0.23 24.40
C ILE A 104 9.23 -1.74 24.36
N ARG A 105 10.50 -2.17 24.41
CA ARG A 105 10.90 -3.59 24.31
C ARG A 105 10.10 -4.55 25.20
N PRO A 106 9.79 -4.24 26.48
CA PRO A 106 9.03 -5.16 27.33
C PRO A 106 7.58 -5.38 26.89
N PHE A 107 7.02 -4.47 26.08
CA PHE A 107 5.62 -4.46 25.67
C PHE A 107 5.40 -4.94 24.23
N ILE A 108 6.49 -5.24 23.51
CA ILE A 108 6.43 -5.63 22.10
C ILE A 108 7.05 -7.01 21.91
N LEU A 109 6.28 -7.91 21.32
CA LEU A 109 6.78 -9.16 20.76
C LEU A 109 6.74 -9.06 19.24
N ARG A 110 7.90 -9.08 18.60
CA ARG A 110 8.04 -9.06 17.13
C ARG A 110 8.95 -10.19 16.69
N ARG A 111 8.52 -10.94 15.68
CA ARG A 111 9.29 -12.02 15.05
C ARG A 111 9.22 -11.86 13.54
N THR A 112 10.27 -12.25 12.83
CA THR A 112 10.26 -12.31 11.35
C THR A 112 9.92 -13.73 10.89
N LYS A 113 9.47 -13.89 9.64
CA LYS A 113 9.16 -15.21 9.09
C LYS A 113 10.40 -16.11 9.06
N GLU A 114 11.58 -15.56 8.76
CA GLU A 114 12.83 -16.34 8.78
C GLU A 114 13.14 -16.91 10.18
N GLN A 115 12.69 -16.25 11.24
CA GLN A 115 12.90 -16.72 12.61
C GLN A 115 11.95 -17.86 13.03
N VAL A 116 10.75 -17.94 12.45
CA VAL A 116 9.67 -18.79 12.98
C VAL A 116 9.08 -19.79 12.00
N ALA A 117 9.26 -19.60 10.69
CA ALA A 117 8.63 -20.39 9.64
C ALA A 117 9.70 -20.90 8.67
N LYS A 118 10.56 -21.79 9.17
CA LYS A 118 11.69 -22.35 8.41
C LYS A 118 11.24 -23.31 7.30
N GLU A 119 10.00 -23.80 7.36
CA GLU A 119 9.39 -24.64 6.32
C GLU A 119 8.89 -23.85 5.10
N LEU A 120 8.91 -22.52 5.13
CA LEU A 120 8.47 -21.74 3.98
C LEU A 120 9.43 -21.90 2.79
N PRO A 121 8.90 -22.05 1.57
CA PRO A 121 9.73 -22.11 0.36
C PRO A 121 10.39 -20.76 0.05
N ASP A 122 11.18 -20.72 -1.02
CA ASP A 122 11.85 -19.49 -1.43
C ASP A 122 10.84 -18.46 -1.96
N LYS A 123 11.12 -17.19 -1.67
CA LYS A 123 10.42 -16.05 -2.25
C LYS A 123 11.39 -15.27 -3.13
N THR A 124 11.06 -15.15 -4.40
CA THR A 124 11.86 -14.37 -5.38
C THR A 124 11.10 -13.12 -5.76
N GLU A 125 11.77 -11.97 -5.74
CA GLU A 125 11.20 -10.70 -6.18
C GLU A 125 11.96 -10.18 -7.40
N ILE A 126 11.24 -9.92 -8.50
CA ILE A 126 11.82 -9.38 -9.74
C ILE A 126 11.05 -8.15 -10.23
N VAL A 127 11.75 -7.30 -10.97
CA VAL A 127 11.15 -6.19 -11.71
C VAL A 127 11.10 -6.57 -13.18
N LEU A 128 9.93 -6.41 -13.80
CA LEU A 128 9.72 -6.60 -15.23
C LEU A 128 9.42 -5.23 -15.86
N TYR A 129 10.33 -4.79 -16.72
CA TYR A 129 10.23 -3.51 -17.40
C TYR A 129 9.23 -3.59 -18.55
N CYS A 130 8.31 -2.63 -18.59
CA CYS A 130 7.23 -2.54 -19.57
C CYS A 130 7.45 -1.28 -20.41
N GLU A 131 8.12 -1.43 -21.55
CA GLU A 131 8.41 -0.33 -22.47
C GLU A 131 7.14 0.23 -23.09
N MET A 132 6.94 1.54 -22.97
CA MET A 132 5.80 2.21 -23.60
C MET A 132 5.97 2.25 -25.12
N GLY A 133 4.90 1.93 -25.84
CA GLY A 133 4.81 2.26 -27.26
C GLY A 133 4.73 3.77 -27.51
N GLU A 134 4.91 4.17 -28.76
CA GLU A 134 5.00 5.59 -29.16
C GLU A 134 3.80 6.42 -28.69
N GLU A 135 2.58 5.93 -28.91
CA GLU A 135 1.36 6.66 -28.56
C GLU A 135 1.21 6.88 -27.04
N GLN A 136 1.52 5.85 -26.24
CA GLN A 136 1.47 5.95 -24.77
C GLN A 136 2.57 6.91 -24.26
N ARG A 137 3.75 6.88 -24.90
CA ARG A 137 4.88 7.74 -24.56
C ARG A 137 4.60 9.21 -24.87
N GLU A 138 3.98 9.50 -26.01
CA GLU A 138 3.62 10.86 -26.41
C GLU A 138 2.66 11.50 -25.39
N VAL A 139 1.61 10.77 -25.00
CA VAL A 139 0.66 11.23 -23.96
C VAL A 139 1.37 11.44 -22.63
N TYR A 140 2.28 10.54 -22.25
CA TYR A 140 3.05 10.65 -21.02
C TYR A 140 3.93 11.90 -20.99
N GLU A 141 4.75 12.13 -22.02
CA GLU A 141 5.67 13.27 -22.08
C GLU A 141 4.92 14.61 -22.19
N ALA A 142 3.80 14.67 -22.90
CA ALA A 142 2.96 15.86 -22.95
C ALA A 142 2.42 16.25 -21.56
N ASN A 143 1.88 15.27 -20.81
CA ASN A 143 1.39 15.51 -19.45
C ASN A 143 2.54 15.84 -18.50
N LYS A 144 3.67 15.15 -18.59
CA LYS A 144 4.85 15.40 -17.77
C LYS A 144 5.36 16.83 -17.95
N LYS A 145 5.44 17.31 -19.19
CA LYS A 145 5.84 18.68 -19.52
C LYS A 145 4.88 19.71 -18.93
N GLU A 146 3.57 19.52 -19.08
CA GLU A 146 2.57 20.41 -18.48
C GLU A 146 2.74 20.54 -16.97
N ILE A 147 3.05 19.43 -16.29
CA ILE A 147 3.28 19.41 -14.85
C ILE A 147 4.60 20.10 -14.48
N GLN A 148 5.66 19.88 -15.27
CA GLN A 148 6.93 20.57 -15.09
C GLN A 148 6.77 22.09 -15.24
N ASP A 149 6.10 22.54 -16.30
CA ASP A 149 5.85 23.96 -16.56
C ASP A 149 5.01 24.58 -15.43
N PHE A 150 3.99 23.87 -14.94
CA PHE A 150 3.19 24.29 -13.79
C PHE A 150 4.05 24.48 -12.53
N ILE A 151 4.92 23.52 -12.21
CA ILE A 151 5.79 23.61 -11.02
C ILE A 151 6.83 24.71 -11.19
N LEU A 152 7.42 24.85 -12.39
CA LEU A 152 8.41 25.88 -12.69
C LEU A 152 7.83 27.29 -12.58
N GLY A 153 6.59 27.50 -13.04
CA GLY A 153 5.87 28.76 -12.95
C GLY A 153 5.42 29.16 -11.54
N LYS A 154 5.56 28.29 -10.53
CA LYS A 154 5.17 28.56 -9.14
C LYS A 154 6.36 28.92 -8.26
N GLN A 155 6.18 29.87 -7.35
CA GLN A 155 7.13 30.13 -6.27
C GLN A 155 7.05 29.03 -5.20
N GLU A 156 8.12 28.88 -4.42
CA GLU A 156 8.25 27.76 -3.47
C GLU A 156 7.20 27.80 -2.34
N ASP A 157 6.79 28.98 -1.92
CA ASP A 157 5.73 29.22 -0.93
C ASP A 157 4.30 29.04 -1.48
N GLU A 158 4.12 29.05 -2.81
CA GLU A 158 2.84 28.78 -3.48
C GLU A 158 2.57 27.29 -3.72
N LEU A 159 3.62 26.47 -3.79
CA LEU A 159 3.51 25.03 -4.08
C LEU A 159 2.66 24.27 -3.04
N PRO A 160 2.81 24.49 -1.71
CA PRO A 160 1.97 23.82 -0.72
C PRO A 160 0.47 24.09 -0.91
N LYS A 161 0.11 25.31 -1.37
CA LYS A 161 -1.28 25.70 -1.69
C LYS A 161 -1.82 24.96 -2.92
N SER A 162 -0.92 24.56 -3.83
CA SER A 162 -1.23 23.83 -5.06
C SER A 162 -1.02 22.31 -4.94
N SER A 163 -0.76 21.79 -3.74
CA SER A 163 -0.45 20.38 -3.49
C SER A 163 -1.48 19.40 -4.08
N MET A 164 -2.77 19.73 -4.01
CA MET A 164 -3.85 18.94 -4.61
C MET A 164 -3.76 18.84 -6.14
N HIS A 165 -3.33 19.93 -6.80
CA HIS A 165 -3.15 19.94 -8.26
C HIS A 165 -1.96 19.04 -8.65
N VAL A 166 -0.81 19.21 -7.99
CA VAL A 166 0.39 18.37 -8.20
C VAL A 166 0.08 16.89 -7.97
N LEU A 167 -0.71 16.59 -6.94
CA LEU A 167 -1.17 15.24 -6.63
C LEU A 167 -2.00 14.61 -7.73
N LYS A 168 -2.99 15.35 -8.22
CA LYS A 168 -3.84 14.92 -9.33
C LYS A 168 -2.96 14.65 -10.55
N SER A 169 -2.09 15.57 -10.90
CA SER A 169 -1.13 15.48 -11.99
C SER A 169 -0.22 14.24 -11.92
N ILE A 170 0.38 13.95 -10.76
CA ILE A 170 1.22 12.75 -10.59
C ILE A 170 0.39 11.47 -10.62
N THR A 171 -0.84 11.52 -10.10
CA THR A 171 -1.78 10.40 -10.23
C THR A 171 -2.11 10.15 -11.71
N THR A 172 -2.30 11.19 -12.51
CA THR A 172 -2.49 11.10 -13.96
C THR A 172 -1.29 10.43 -14.64
N LEU A 173 -0.05 10.82 -14.33
CA LEU A 173 1.15 10.17 -14.87
C LEU A 173 1.19 8.67 -14.54
N ARG A 174 0.86 8.29 -13.30
CA ARG A 174 0.79 6.88 -12.88
C ARG A 174 -0.32 6.12 -13.61
N GLN A 175 -1.47 6.75 -13.85
CA GLN A 175 -2.54 6.18 -14.67
C GLN A 175 -2.08 5.96 -16.12
N ILE A 176 -1.38 6.93 -16.72
CA ILE A 176 -0.82 6.79 -18.07
C ILE A 176 0.19 5.64 -18.13
N CYS A 177 1.04 5.46 -17.10
CA CYS A 177 1.95 4.31 -17.01
C CYS A 177 1.22 2.98 -17.07
N ASN A 178 0.05 2.89 -16.43
CA ASN A 178 -0.81 1.72 -16.51
C ASN A 178 -1.47 1.59 -17.88
N SER A 179 -2.27 2.57 -18.29
CA SER A 179 -2.90 2.62 -19.60
C SER A 179 -3.42 4.02 -19.88
N ALA A 180 -3.20 4.51 -21.11
CA ALA A 180 -3.77 5.78 -21.55
C ALA A 180 -5.30 5.79 -21.51
N ALA A 181 -5.96 4.63 -21.55
CA ALA A 181 -7.42 4.50 -21.46
C ALA A 181 -7.98 4.86 -20.06
N LEU A 182 -7.14 5.00 -19.04
CA LEU A 182 -7.55 5.37 -17.68
C LEU A 182 -7.78 6.87 -17.49
N LEU A 183 -7.44 7.70 -18.47
CA LEU A 183 -7.64 9.14 -18.41
C LEU A 183 -9.14 9.48 -18.41
N ALA A 184 -9.58 10.17 -17.35
CA ALA A 184 -10.99 10.39 -16.99
C ALA A 184 -11.80 11.22 -18.00
N ASP A 185 -11.17 11.79 -19.03
CA ASP A 185 -11.79 12.79 -19.89
C ASP A 185 -12.33 12.22 -21.21
N GLY A 186 -12.27 10.89 -21.41
CA GLY A 186 -12.73 10.25 -22.66
C GLY A 186 -11.96 10.69 -23.92
N LYS A 187 -10.93 11.53 -23.77
CA LYS A 187 -10.06 12.03 -24.86
C LYS A 187 -9.05 10.99 -25.35
N SER A 188 -8.95 9.86 -24.65
CA SER A 188 -8.04 8.79 -25.03
C SER A 188 -8.78 7.74 -25.85
N TYR A 189 -8.81 7.93 -27.17
CA TYR A 189 -9.08 6.85 -28.13
C TYR A 189 -8.01 5.74 -28.08
N LEU A 190 -6.92 6.01 -27.35
CA LEU A 190 -5.76 5.16 -27.20
C LEU A 190 -6.04 4.07 -26.15
N GLN A 191 -6.17 2.84 -26.63
CA GLN A 191 -6.25 1.63 -25.81
C GLN A 191 -4.87 1.07 -25.45
N ALA A 192 -3.79 1.73 -25.87
CA ALA A 192 -2.42 1.28 -25.67
C ALA A 192 -2.07 1.13 -24.17
N SER A 193 -1.48 -0.03 -23.83
CA SER A 193 -1.00 -0.33 -22.49
C SER A 193 0.08 -1.40 -22.54
N SER A 194 1.34 -0.94 -22.54
CA SER A 194 2.52 -1.82 -22.46
C SER A 194 2.46 -2.82 -21.30
N LYS A 195 1.96 -2.39 -20.14
CA LYS A 195 1.81 -3.27 -18.97
C LYS A 195 0.76 -4.36 -19.15
N ILE A 196 -0.38 -4.05 -19.78
CA ILE A 196 -1.40 -5.08 -20.05
C ILE A 196 -0.83 -6.10 -21.02
N ASP A 197 -0.14 -5.65 -22.07
CA ASP A 197 0.44 -6.54 -23.08
C ASP A 197 1.43 -7.53 -22.45
N VAL A 198 2.40 -7.00 -21.68
CA VAL A 198 3.37 -7.80 -20.93
C VAL A 198 2.66 -8.72 -19.92
N LEU A 199 1.69 -8.21 -19.16
CA LEU A 199 0.96 -9.02 -18.17
C LEU A 199 0.21 -10.17 -18.83
N MET A 200 -0.44 -9.95 -19.97
CA MET A 200 -1.20 -10.99 -20.68
C MET A 200 -0.27 -12.11 -21.16
N GLU A 201 0.89 -11.77 -21.74
CA GLU A 201 1.90 -12.76 -22.12
C GLU A 201 2.38 -13.59 -20.91
N GLN A 202 2.60 -12.92 -19.78
CA GLN A 202 3.00 -13.56 -18.54
C GLN A 202 1.91 -14.48 -17.96
N ILE A 203 0.63 -14.10 -18.09
CA ILE A 203 -0.51 -14.90 -17.63
C ILE A 203 -0.73 -16.10 -18.55
N GLU A 204 -0.77 -15.90 -19.87
CA GLU A 204 -1.00 -16.96 -20.87
C GLU A 204 0.05 -18.07 -20.76
N SER A 205 1.32 -17.71 -20.55
CA SER A 205 2.41 -18.68 -20.38
C SER A 205 2.33 -19.51 -19.09
N LYS A 206 1.57 -19.06 -18.07
CA LYS A 206 1.59 -19.66 -16.72
C LYS A 206 0.25 -20.21 -16.24
N ALA A 207 -0.87 -19.68 -16.73
CA ALA A 207 -2.21 -19.97 -16.25
C ALA A 207 -2.58 -21.47 -16.31
N GLY A 208 -1.95 -22.25 -17.18
CA GLY A 208 -2.17 -23.70 -17.25
C GLY A 208 -1.53 -24.53 -16.13
N LYS A 209 -0.58 -23.96 -15.37
CA LYS A 209 0.19 -24.68 -14.33
C LYS A 209 0.25 -23.97 -12.98
N HIS A 210 0.06 -22.65 -13.00
CA HIS A 210 0.28 -21.77 -11.86
C HIS A 210 -0.96 -20.95 -11.56
N LYS A 211 -1.05 -20.53 -10.29
CA LYS A 211 -2.13 -19.69 -9.76
C LYS A 211 -1.57 -18.30 -9.55
N ILE A 212 -2.25 -17.31 -10.12
CA ILE A 212 -1.71 -15.97 -10.32
C ILE A 212 -2.57 -14.96 -9.56
N LEU A 213 -1.95 -14.18 -8.68
CA LEU A 213 -2.54 -12.97 -8.12
C LEU A 213 -2.11 -11.77 -8.94
N VAL A 214 -3.05 -10.88 -9.25
CA VAL A 214 -2.77 -9.60 -9.91
C VAL A 214 -3.32 -8.48 -9.05
N PHE A 215 -2.41 -7.62 -8.59
CA PHE A 215 -2.73 -6.49 -7.73
C PHE A 215 -2.54 -5.18 -8.49
N SER A 216 -3.49 -4.27 -8.29
CA SER A 216 -3.39 -2.87 -8.73
C SER A 216 -4.07 -1.97 -7.70
N GLN A 217 -3.59 -0.74 -7.58
CA GLN A 217 -4.30 0.26 -6.79
C GLN A 217 -5.51 0.86 -7.51
N PHE A 218 -5.51 0.82 -8.84
CA PHE A 218 -6.55 1.42 -9.68
C PHE A 218 -7.55 0.32 -10.06
N VAL A 219 -8.75 0.38 -9.50
CA VAL A 219 -9.83 -0.56 -9.86
C VAL A 219 -10.13 -0.51 -11.35
N THR A 220 -10.08 0.67 -11.96
CA THR A 220 -10.24 0.85 -13.40
C THR A 220 -9.17 0.12 -14.22
N MET A 221 -7.94 -0.02 -13.72
CA MET A 221 -6.91 -0.85 -14.36
C MET A 221 -7.25 -2.33 -14.28
N LEU A 222 -7.73 -2.79 -13.11
CA LEU A 222 -8.21 -4.16 -12.98
C LEU A 222 -9.40 -4.44 -13.92
N ASP A 223 -10.26 -3.47 -14.16
CA ASP A 223 -11.38 -3.60 -15.12
C ASP A 223 -10.91 -3.69 -16.57
N LEU A 224 -9.80 -3.04 -16.95
CA LEU A 224 -9.18 -3.22 -18.27
C LEU A 224 -8.57 -4.61 -18.40
N ILE A 225 -7.82 -5.06 -17.38
CA ILE A 225 -7.22 -6.40 -17.34
C ILE A 225 -8.32 -7.48 -17.41
N LYS A 226 -9.41 -7.29 -16.67
CA LYS A 226 -10.59 -8.14 -16.70
C LYS A 226 -11.12 -8.34 -18.12
N LYS A 227 -11.32 -7.27 -18.88
CA LYS A 227 -11.76 -7.34 -20.28
C LYS A 227 -10.80 -8.14 -21.16
N GLN A 228 -9.49 -7.99 -20.94
CA GLN A 228 -8.48 -8.73 -21.71
C GLN A 228 -8.46 -10.23 -21.39
N LEU A 229 -8.70 -10.60 -20.12
CA LEU A 229 -8.88 -12.00 -19.72
C LEU A 229 -10.15 -12.60 -20.34
N GLU A 230 -11.25 -11.85 -20.39
CA GLU A 230 -12.51 -12.27 -21.02
C GLU A 230 -12.33 -12.52 -22.53
N ASN A 231 -11.66 -11.60 -23.23
CA ASN A 231 -11.37 -11.73 -24.67
C ASN A 231 -10.53 -12.99 -24.97
N ARG A 232 -9.63 -13.36 -24.07
CA ARG A 232 -8.77 -14.56 -24.14
C ARG A 232 -9.42 -15.82 -23.56
N ARG A 233 -10.65 -15.71 -23.04
CA ARG A 233 -11.38 -16.80 -22.38
C ARG A 233 -10.64 -17.40 -21.18
N ILE A 234 -9.85 -16.60 -20.48
CA ILE A 234 -9.17 -17.00 -19.24
C ILE A 234 -10.11 -16.69 -18.07
N LYS A 235 -10.50 -17.72 -17.29
CA LYS A 235 -11.35 -17.51 -16.12
C LYS A 235 -10.56 -16.83 -14.99
N TYR A 236 -11.25 -16.03 -14.20
CA TYR A 236 -10.63 -15.29 -13.10
C TYR A 236 -11.61 -15.08 -11.95
N ALA A 237 -11.07 -14.83 -10.76
CA ALA A 237 -11.78 -14.28 -9.62
C ALA A 237 -11.49 -12.76 -9.50
N TYR A 238 -12.38 -12.01 -8.84
CA TYR A 238 -12.30 -10.55 -8.77
C TYR A 238 -12.69 -10.03 -7.38
N LEU A 239 -11.80 -9.26 -6.73
CA LEU A 239 -12.01 -8.71 -5.40
C LEU A 239 -11.65 -7.22 -5.33
N THR A 240 -12.64 -6.39 -5.02
CA THR A 240 -12.47 -4.97 -4.72
C THR A 240 -13.12 -4.61 -3.40
N GLY A 241 -12.99 -3.34 -2.98
CA GLY A 241 -13.65 -2.84 -1.78
C GLY A 241 -15.17 -2.98 -1.82
N GLN A 242 -15.78 -3.05 -3.01
CA GLN A 242 -17.22 -3.17 -3.22
C GLN A 242 -17.70 -4.63 -3.21
N THR A 243 -16.79 -5.61 -3.26
CA THR A 243 -17.17 -7.03 -3.25
C THR A 243 -17.79 -7.41 -1.90
N ARG A 244 -19.05 -7.85 -1.93
CA ARG A 244 -19.81 -8.32 -0.76
C ARG A 244 -19.45 -9.75 -0.37
N LYS A 245 -19.47 -10.67 -1.34
CA LYS A 245 -19.22 -12.10 -1.18
C LYS A 245 -17.71 -12.42 -1.29
N ARG A 246 -16.93 -11.86 -0.37
CA ARG A 246 -15.45 -11.96 -0.41
C ARG A 246 -14.95 -13.39 -0.25
N GLU A 247 -15.51 -14.12 0.70
CA GLU A 247 -15.14 -15.53 0.96
C GLU A 247 -15.43 -16.42 -0.25
N GLU A 248 -16.56 -16.22 -0.93
CA GLU A 248 -16.89 -16.99 -2.14
C GLU A 248 -15.86 -16.77 -3.25
N ALA A 249 -15.40 -15.52 -3.47
CA ALA A 249 -14.37 -15.21 -4.48
C ALA A 249 -13.00 -15.82 -4.12
N VAL A 250 -12.67 -15.86 -2.82
CA VAL A 250 -11.43 -16.47 -2.33
C VAL A 250 -11.48 -17.99 -2.46
N ASN A 251 -12.59 -18.60 -2.07
CA ASN A 251 -12.77 -20.05 -2.16
C ASN A 251 -12.82 -20.51 -3.61
N SER A 252 -13.48 -19.77 -4.50
CA SER A 252 -13.51 -20.11 -5.93
C SER A 252 -12.11 -20.10 -6.53
N PHE A 253 -11.27 -19.12 -6.20
CA PHE A 253 -9.89 -19.10 -6.65
C PHE A 253 -9.06 -20.24 -6.07
N GLN A 254 -9.16 -20.52 -4.77
CA GLN A 254 -8.31 -21.54 -4.13
C GLN A 254 -8.73 -22.96 -4.50
N GLN A 255 -10.02 -23.25 -4.62
CA GLN A 255 -10.51 -24.62 -4.79
C GLN A 255 -10.73 -25.02 -6.25
N ASN A 256 -10.92 -24.06 -7.17
CA ASN A 256 -11.22 -24.35 -8.57
C ASN A 256 -9.99 -24.20 -9.46
N ALA A 257 -9.41 -25.31 -9.93
CA ALA A 257 -8.27 -25.31 -10.83
C ALA A 257 -8.50 -24.49 -12.13
N ASP A 258 -9.75 -24.41 -12.60
CA ASP A 258 -10.10 -23.66 -13.83
C ASP A 258 -9.99 -22.15 -13.69
N ILE A 259 -9.83 -21.60 -12.47
CA ILE A 259 -9.74 -20.16 -12.20
C ILE A 259 -8.28 -19.81 -11.89
N PRO A 260 -7.40 -19.68 -12.90
CA PRO A 260 -5.97 -19.48 -12.68
C PRO A 260 -5.60 -18.08 -12.17
N VAL A 261 -6.46 -17.08 -12.37
CA VAL A 261 -6.14 -15.67 -12.07
C VAL A 261 -7.07 -15.11 -10.99
N PHE A 262 -6.53 -14.33 -10.05
CA PHE A 262 -7.29 -13.53 -9.11
C PHE A 262 -6.89 -12.06 -9.19
N LEU A 263 -7.81 -11.21 -9.65
CA LEU A 263 -7.65 -9.77 -9.68
C LEU A 263 -8.06 -9.16 -8.32
N ILE A 264 -7.16 -8.44 -7.67
CA ILE A 264 -7.39 -7.89 -6.33
C ILE A 264 -6.95 -6.42 -6.26
N SER A 265 -7.81 -5.53 -5.77
CA SER A 265 -7.34 -4.17 -5.50
C SER A 265 -6.43 -4.13 -4.27
N LEU A 266 -5.33 -3.39 -4.32
CA LEU A 266 -4.37 -3.32 -3.20
C LEU A 266 -5.05 -2.89 -1.88
N LYS A 267 -6.04 -2.00 -1.96
CA LYS A 267 -6.84 -1.59 -0.79
C LYS A 267 -7.73 -2.71 -0.23
N ALA A 268 -8.26 -3.60 -1.07
CA ALA A 268 -9.05 -4.75 -0.63
C ALA A 268 -8.17 -5.91 -0.14
N GLY A 269 -7.02 -6.10 -0.78
CA GLY A 269 -6.01 -7.11 -0.41
C GLY A 269 -5.37 -6.91 0.95
N GLY A 270 -5.42 -5.69 1.50
CA GLY A 270 -4.91 -5.37 2.85
C GLY A 270 -5.66 -6.08 4.00
N THR A 271 -6.89 -6.56 3.78
CA THR A 271 -7.63 -7.36 4.78
C THR A 271 -7.15 -8.81 4.77
N GLY A 272 -6.90 -9.43 5.94
CA GLY A 272 -6.13 -10.67 6.17
C GLY A 272 -6.54 -11.95 5.43
N LEU A 273 -6.54 -11.94 4.10
CA LEU A 273 -6.85 -13.09 3.24
C LEU A 273 -5.66 -14.06 3.16
N ASN A 274 -5.95 -15.36 3.20
CA ASN A 274 -4.99 -16.42 2.89
C ASN A 274 -5.18 -16.85 1.43
N LEU A 275 -4.14 -16.74 0.61
CA LEU A 275 -4.17 -17.06 -0.82
C LEU A 275 -2.99 -18.00 -1.18
N THR A 276 -2.78 -19.03 -0.37
CA THR A 276 -1.60 -19.91 -0.43
C THR A 276 -1.55 -20.76 -1.69
N GLU A 277 -2.66 -20.94 -2.40
CA GLU A 277 -2.65 -21.65 -3.69
C GLU A 277 -1.89 -20.90 -4.79
N ALA A 278 -1.75 -19.58 -4.65
CA ALA A 278 -1.02 -18.75 -5.60
C ALA A 278 0.49 -18.84 -5.38
N ASP A 279 1.22 -18.94 -6.48
CA ASP A 279 2.68 -18.99 -6.54
C ASP A 279 3.28 -17.87 -7.40
N TYR A 280 2.44 -17.15 -8.16
CA TYR A 280 2.84 -15.92 -8.84
C TYR A 280 2.02 -14.73 -8.34
N VAL A 281 2.70 -13.62 -8.06
CA VAL A 281 2.09 -12.37 -7.61
C VAL A 281 2.58 -11.23 -8.50
N TYR A 282 1.70 -10.67 -9.32
CA TYR A 282 1.98 -9.49 -10.15
C TYR A 282 1.49 -8.23 -9.46
N LEU A 283 2.38 -7.27 -9.27
CA LEU A 283 2.08 -5.91 -8.83
C LEU A 283 2.11 -5.02 -10.09
N VAL A 284 0.94 -4.64 -10.58
CA VAL A 284 0.79 -3.92 -11.85
C VAL A 284 1.33 -2.49 -11.75
N ASP A 285 1.14 -1.85 -10.60
CA ASP A 285 1.60 -0.48 -10.36
C ASP A 285 2.28 -0.36 -9.00
N PRO A 286 3.40 0.37 -8.91
CA PRO A 286 4.09 0.57 -7.65
C PRO A 286 3.27 1.50 -6.75
N TRP A 287 3.29 1.18 -5.47
CA TRP A 287 2.67 1.96 -4.41
C TRP A 287 3.73 2.81 -3.70
N TRP A 288 3.37 3.94 -3.09
CA TRP A 288 4.37 4.76 -2.39
C TRP A 288 4.96 4.04 -1.16
N ASN A 289 4.14 3.25 -0.46
CA ASN A 289 4.52 2.48 0.71
C ASN A 289 4.86 1.01 0.37
N PRO A 290 6.14 0.59 0.45
CA PRO A 290 6.53 -0.79 0.15
C PRO A 290 5.89 -1.80 1.11
N ALA A 291 5.48 -1.39 2.31
CA ALA A 291 4.84 -2.27 3.27
C ALA A 291 3.46 -2.78 2.77
N VAL A 292 2.74 -1.97 1.99
CA VAL A 292 1.45 -2.36 1.39
C VAL A 292 1.66 -3.44 0.31
N GLU A 293 2.69 -3.29 -0.52
CA GLU A 293 3.07 -4.28 -1.52
C GLU A 293 3.53 -5.59 -0.85
N ASN A 294 4.41 -5.50 0.14
CA ASN A 294 4.87 -6.66 0.89
C ASN A 294 3.72 -7.38 1.58
N GLN A 295 2.76 -6.65 2.14
CA GLN A 295 1.56 -7.22 2.75
C GLN A 295 0.71 -7.99 1.70
N ALA A 296 0.66 -7.50 0.46
CA ALA A 296 -0.03 -8.18 -0.65
C ALA A 296 0.71 -9.46 -1.09
N ILE A 297 2.04 -9.42 -1.23
CA ILE A 297 2.86 -10.60 -1.53
C ILE A 297 2.72 -11.65 -0.42
N ASP A 298 2.73 -11.19 0.84
CA ASP A 298 2.54 -12.00 2.04
C ASP A 298 1.13 -12.62 2.18
N ARG A 299 0.21 -12.41 1.21
CA ARG A 299 -1.05 -13.16 1.12
C ARG A 299 -0.85 -14.54 0.50
N ALA A 300 0.06 -14.65 -0.46
CA ALA A 300 0.47 -15.91 -1.08
C ALA A 300 1.61 -16.59 -0.30
N TYR A 301 2.55 -15.79 0.23
CA TYR A 301 3.67 -16.28 1.02
C TYR A 301 3.30 -16.45 2.50
N ARG A 302 2.44 -17.44 2.82
CA ARG A 302 2.02 -17.77 4.20
C ARG A 302 2.30 -19.23 4.54
N ILE A 303 2.25 -19.55 5.84
CA ILE A 303 2.30 -20.94 6.33
C ILE A 303 1.21 -21.74 5.62
N GLY A 304 1.57 -22.91 5.08
CA GLY A 304 0.74 -23.69 4.17
C GLY A 304 1.07 -23.49 2.68
N GLN A 305 2.00 -22.58 2.35
CA GLN A 305 2.58 -22.48 1.03
C GLN A 305 3.62 -23.60 0.82
N HIS A 306 3.49 -24.33 -0.30
CA HIS A 306 4.38 -25.43 -0.67
C HIS A 306 5.20 -25.15 -1.94
N LYS A 307 4.90 -24.07 -2.66
CA LYS A 307 5.56 -23.67 -3.89
C LYS A 307 6.39 -22.40 -3.69
N ASN A 308 7.48 -22.27 -4.43
CA ASN A 308 8.25 -21.03 -4.48
C ASN A 308 7.36 -19.90 -4.97
N VAL A 309 7.36 -18.77 -4.26
CA VAL A 309 6.53 -17.61 -4.59
C VAL A 309 7.35 -16.62 -5.41
N MET A 310 6.87 -16.31 -6.61
CA MET A 310 7.45 -15.30 -7.49
C MET A 310 6.63 -14.01 -7.43
N ALA A 311 7.21 -12.96 -6.86
CA ALA A 311 6.63 -11.61 -6.91
C ALA A 311 7.24 -10.80 -8.04
N VAL A 312 6.41 -10.29 -8.95
CA VAL A 312 6.82 -9.53 -10.14
C VAL A 312 6.23 -8.13 -10.07
N ARG A 313 7.09 -7.10 -10.10
CA ARG A 313 6.67 -5.70 -10.20
C ARG A 313 6.76 -5.24 -11.65
N LEU A 314 5.64 -4.78 -12.22
CA LEU A 314 5.61 -4.20 -13.56
C LEU A 314 5.92 -2.71 -13.49
N ILE A 315 7.01 -2.28 -14.14
CA ILE A 315 7.49 -0.90 -14.07
C ILE A 315 7.71 -0.35 -15.48
N CYS A 316 7.15 0.81 -15.78
CA CYS A 316 7.49 1.53 -17.00
C CYS A 316 8.82 2.30 -16.82
N PRO A 317 9.86 2.00 -17.61
CA PRO A 317 11.14 2.69 -17.52
C PRO A 317 11.06 4.15 -17.97
N ASP A 318 11.97 4.97 -17.44
CA ASP A 318 12.03 6.42 -17.69
C ASP A 318 10.74 7.16 -17.33
N THR A 319 10.05 6.68 -16.30
CA THR A 319 8.81 7.30 -15.81
C THR A 319 8.83 7.57 -14.31
N ILE A 320 7.74 8.18 -13.83
CA ILE A 320 7.45 8.39 -12.41
C ILE A 320 7.53 7.08 -11.61
N GLU A 321 7.25 5.93 -12.21
CA GLU A 321 7.29 4.64 -11.52
C GLU A 321 8.69 4.22 -11.11
N GLU A 322 9.70 4.44 -11.96
CA GLU A 322 11.09 4.21 -11.56
C GLU A 322 11.53 5.17 -10.46
N LYS A 323 11.02 6.41 -10.46
CA LYS A 323 11.30 7.37 -9.39
C LYS A 323 10.65 6.93 -8.08
N ILE A 324 9.44 6.38 -8.12
CA ILE A 324 8.78 5.75 -6.97
C ILE A 324 9.64 4.60 -6.44
N MET A 325 10.10 3.69 -7.31
CA MET A 325 10.98 2.58 -6.92
C MET A 325 12.29 3.08 -6.28
N LYS A 326 12.91 4.10 -6.87
CA LYS A 326 14.12 4.74 -6.31
C LYS A 326 13.84 5.37 -4.95
N LEU A 327 12.70 6.03 -4.76
CA LEU A 327 12.30 6.57 -3.46
C LEU A 327 12.08 5.48 -2.41
N GLN A 328 11.39 4.39 -2.78
CA GLN A 328 11.22 3.21 -1.92
C GLN A 328 12.58 2.67 -1.44
N ALA A 329 13.56 2.59 -2.34
CA ALA A 329 14.90 2.05 -2.06
C ALA A 329 15.78 3.02 -1.27
N THR A 330 15.82 4.29 -1.66
CA THR A 330 16.79 5.28 -1.16
C THR A 330 16.38 5.86 0.19
N LYS A 331 15.08 5.93 0.49
CA LYS A 331 14.59 6.68 1.64
C LYS A 331 13.44 5.96 2.35
N LYS A 332 13.74 4.87 3.09
CA LYS A 332 12.79 4.28 4.07
C LYS A 332 12.22 5.32 5.04
N ASP A 333 12.95 6.41 5.28
CA ASP A 333 12.53 7.51 6.15
C ASP A 333 11.76 8.66 5.47
N LEU A 334 11.98 8.98 4.17
CA LEU A 334 11.06 9.91 3.48
C LEU A 334 9.78 9.21 3.05
N VAL A 335 9.85 7.94 2.63
CA VAL A 335 8.67 7.11 2.36
C VAL A 335 7.76 7.11 3.57
N LYS A 336 8.34 7.09 4.75
CA LYS A 336 7.69 7.30 6.04
C LYS A 336 6.89 8.62 6.13
N ASP A 337 7.51 9.78 5.92
CA ASP A 337 6.82 11.09 5.89
C ASP A 337 5.80 11.24 4.73
N LEU A 338 6.00 10.49 3.66
CA LEU A 338 5.12 10.41 2.49
C LEU A 338 3.75 9.74 2.83
N ILE A 339 3.62 8.94 3.91
CA ILE A 339 2.44 8.06 4.12
C ILE A 339 1.31 8.72 4.94
N GLN A 340 1.36 10.03 5.24
CA GLN A 340 0.32 10.65 6.09
C GLN A 340 -1.10 10.64 5.48
N THR A 341 -1.23 10.48 4.17
CA THR A 341 -2.44 10.13 3.38
C THR A 341 -2.06 10.46 1.93
N ASP A 342 -2.79 9.94 0.93
CA ASP A 342 -2.60 10.31 -0.49
C ASP A 342 -2.55 11.84 -0.72
N GLY A 343 -2.94 12.69 0.25
CA GLY A 343 -2.87 14.16 0.22
C GLY A 343 -1.65 14.84 0.86
N SER A 344 -0.91 14.19 1.75
CA SER A 344 0.15 14.83 2.57
C SER A 344 1.55 14.77 1.94
N LEU A 345 1.72 13.86 0.98
CA LEU A 345 2.95 13.58 0.22
C LEU A 345 3.66 14.85 -0.28
N PHE A 346 2.91 15.80 -0.82
CA PHE A 346 3.43 16.92 -1.62
C PHE A 346 3.53 18.24 -0.86
N LYS A 347 3.09 18.28 0.40
CA LYS A 347 3.22 19.49 1.23
C LYS A 347 4.64 19.69 1.77
N HIS A 348 5.42 18.61 1.84
CA HIS A 348 6.76 18.60 2.42
C HIS A 348 7.88 18.48 1.39
N LEU A 349 7.55 18.24 0.12
CA LEU A 349 8.55 18.16 -0.94
C LEU A 349 8.90 19.57 -1.43
N THR A 350 10.20 19.83 -1.50
CA THR A 350 10.73 21.06 -2.10
C THR A 350 10.45 21.12 -3.59
N LYS A 351 10.48 22.31 -4.19
CA LYS A 351 10.32 22.48 -5.65
C LYS A 351 11.30 21.59 -6.42
N LYS A 352 12.54 21.51 -5.94
CA LYS A 352 13.60 20.67 -6.52
C LYS A 352 13.27 19.18 -6.48
N GLU A 353 12.74 18.68 -5.36
CA GLU A 353 12.36 17.28 -5.22
C GLU A 353 11.18 16.92 -6.15
N LEU A 354 10.19 17.80 -6.28
CA LEU A 354 9.08 17.62 -7.21
C LEU A 354 9.55 17.52 -8.66
N LEU A 355 10.44 18.43 -9.08
CA LEU A 355 11.03 18.38 -10.42
C LEU A 355 11.90 17.14 -10.61
N GLY A 356 12.59 16.66 -9.57
CA GLY A 356 13.35 15.41 -9.62
C GLY A 356 12.50 14.14 -9.82
N LEU A 357 11.21 14.18 -9.48
CA LEU A 357 10.26 13.11 -9.82
C LEU A 357 9.85 13.13 -11.29
N LEU A 358 10.02 14.26 -11.96
CA LEU A 358 9.63 14.48 -13.34
C LEU A 358 10.83 14.56 -14.28
N SER A 359 12.07 14.55 -13.78
CA SER A 359 13.30 14.65 -14.57
C SER A 359 13.76 13.32 -15.12
#